data_AF-A0A4P6YTW5-F1
#
_entry.id   AF-A0A4P6YTW5-F1
#
_cell.length_a   1.000
_cell.length_b   1.000
_cell.length_c   1.000
_cell.angle_alpha   90.00
_cell.angle_beta   90.00
_cell.angle_gamma   90.00
#
_symmetry.space_group_name_H-M   'P 1'
#
loop_
_entity.id
_entity.type
_entity.pdbx_description
1 polymer ?
#
loop_
_entity_poly.entity_id
_entity_poly.type
_entity_poly.pdbx_seq_one_letter_code
_entity_poly.pdbx_strand_id
1 'polypeptide(L)'
;MKENFENLHRHELSEKDEVAGNPIWDGRNICKNIKRLRQGANMSQTELAEKLNLARSAISHYESGVRTPSIDILIEMADFFEITVDELIR
;
A
#
# COMPACT_ATOMS: atom_id res chain seq x y z
N MET A 1 -30.31 19.73 -12.21
CA MET A 1 -30.21 19.84 -10.73
C MET A 1 -29.13 18.87 -10.31
N LYS A 2 -27.98 19.36 -9.80
CA LYS A 2 -26.81 18.51 -9.51
C LYS A 2 -27.13 17.67 -8.28
N GLU A 3 -27.23 16.35 -8.43
CA GLU A 3 -27.35 15.45 -7.28
C GLU A 3 -26.02 15.37 -6.52
N ASN A 4 -26.19 15.21 -5.21
CA ASN A 4 -25.27 15.55 -4.15
C ASN A 4 -24.35 14.34 -3.84
N PHE A 5 -23.10 14.37 -4.31
CA PHE A 5 -22.11 13.30 -4.14
C PHE A 5 -21.37 13.31 -2.78
N GLU A 6 -21.83 14.08 -1.81
CA GLU A 6 -21.12 14.30 -0.52
C GLU A 6 -21.58 13.36 0.62
N ASN A 7 -22.37 12.31 0.36
CA ASN A 7 -22.92 11.45 1.43
C ASN A 7 -22.55 9.95 1.34
N LEU A 8 -21.42 9.61 0.73
CA LEU A 8 -20.86 8.25 0.82
C LEU A 8 -19.54 8.29 1.61
N HIS A 9 -19.49 7.57 2.74
CA HIS A 9 -18.32 7.31 3.61
C HIS A 9 -18.38 7.85 5.06
N ARG A 10 -19.57 7.84 5.68
CA ARG A 10 -19.66 7.81 7.15
C ARG A 10 -20.63 6.69 7.56
N HIS A 11 -20.10 5.72 8.31
CA HIS A 11 -20.68 4.41 8.70
C HIS A 11 -20.58 3.39 7.55
N GLU A 12 -19.90 2.25 7.67
CA GLU A 12 -19.81 1.31 8.78
C GLU A 12 -18.44 0.58 8.76
N LEU A 13 -17.71 0.60 9.88
CA LEU A 13 -16.73 -0.45 10.19
C LEU A 13 -17.52 -1.56 10.90
N SER A 14 -17.68 -2.72 10.26
CA SER A 14 -18.40 -3.87 10.79
C SER A 14 -17.45 -5.07 10.91
N GLU A 15 -17.47 -5.68 12.09
CA GLU A 15 -16.65 -6.77 12.63
C GLU A 15 -16.77 -8.13 11.88
N LYS A 16 -16.72 -8.15 10.55
CA LYS A 16 -16.71 -9.40 9.77
C LYS A 16 -15.49 -9.48 8.88
N ASP A 17 -14.35 -9.52 9.55
CA ASP A 17 -13.15 -10.19 9.07
C ASP A 17 -13.48 -11.66 8.70
N GLU A 18 -12.75 -12.19 7.70
CA GLU A 18 -12.79 -13.56 7.14
C GLU A 18 -13.73 -13.81 5.94
N VAL A 19 -13.28 -13.42 4.74
CA VAL A 19 -13.62 -14.15 3.52
C VAL A 19 -12.35 -14.37 2.68
N ALA A 20 -11.83 -15.59 2.76
CA ALA A 20 -10.87 -16.22 1.84
C ALA A 20 -9.69 -15.36 1.33
N GLY A 21 -8.58 -15.36 2.08
CA GLY A 21 -7.23 -15.23 1.52
C GLY A 21 -6.83 -13.88 0.93
N ASN A 22 -7.68 -12.85 0.98
CA ASN A 22 -7.35 -11.53 0.46
C ASN A 22 -7.39 -10.49 1.60
N PRO A 23 -6.25 -9.91 2.00
CA PRO A 23 -6.22 -8.89 3.04
C PRO A 23 -7.11 -7.72 2.64
N ILE A 24 -7.78 -7.10 3.61
CA ILE A 24 -8.61 -5.90 3.42
C ILE A 24 -7.70 -4.80 2.85
N TRP A 25 -7.73 -4.63 1.53
CA TRP A 25 -7.04 -3.56 0.83
C TRP A 25 -7.69 -2.23 1.28
N ASP A 26 -6.90 -1.33 1.88
CA ASP A 26 -7.31 0.05 2.01
C ASP A 26 -7.34 0.62 0.59
N GLY A 27 -8.52 0.52 -0.03
CA GLY A 27 -8.84 0.53 -1.45
C GLY A 27 -8.13 1.51 -2.39
N ARG A 28 -7.36 2.48 -1.87
CA ARG A 28 -6.64 3.54 -2.62
C ARG A 28 -5.45 4.13 -1.84
N ASN A 29 -4.77 3.38 -0.96
CA ASN A 29 -3.65 3.92 -0.17
C ASN A 29 -2.34 3.17 -0.34
N ILE A 30 -1.60 3.56 -1.38
CA ILE A 30 -0.27 3.04 -1.71
C ILE A 30 0.72 3.07 -0.53
N CYS A 31 0.67 4.10 0.31
CA CYS A 31 1.59 4.26 1.44
C CYS A 31 1.36 3.15 2.48
N LYS A 32 0.09 2.85 2.77
CA LYS A 32 -0.32 1.77 3.67
C LYS A 32 -0.06 0.40 3.07
N ASN A 33 -0.27 0.23 1.76
CA ASN A 33 0.01 -1.03 1.07
C ASN A 33 1.50 -1.39 1.11
N ILE A 34 2.39 -0.43 0.81
CA ILE A 34 3.85 -0.65 0.91
C ILE A 34 4.22 -1.10 2.33
N LYS A 35 3.72 -0.39 3.35
CA LYS A 35 3.97 -0.74 4.75
C LYS A 35 3.45 -2.14 5.10
N ARG A 36 2.23 -2.47 4.66
CA ARG A 36 1.58 -3.76 4.90
C ARG A 36 2.35 -4.90 4.25
N LEU A 37 2.74 -4.76 2.99
CA LEU A 37 3.53 -5.77 2.27
C LEU A 37 4.87 -5.99 2.94
N ARG A 38 5.57 -4.91 3.31
CA ARG A 38 6.83 -5.00 4.05
C ARG A 38 6.67 -5.73 5.39
N GLN A 39 5.65 -5.36 6.16
CA GLN A 39 5.39 -5.97 7.46
C GLN A 39 4.95 -7.43 7.34
N GLY A 40 4.12 -7.76 6.35
CA GLY A 40 3.70 -9.13 6.05
C GLY A 40 4.87 -10.04 5.67
N ALA A 41 5.91 -9.46 5.08
CA ALA A 41 7.16 -10.14 4.77
C ALA A 41 8.21 -10.05 5.90
N ASN A 42 7.83 -9.59 7.11
CA ASN A 42 8.68 -9.48 8.31
C ASN A 42 9.98 -8.65 8.11
N MET A 43 9.96 -7.66 7.22
CA MET A 43 11.13 -6.81 6.96
C MET A 43 11.03 -5.47 7.70
N SER A 44 12.17 -4.94 8.13
CA SER A 44 12.36 -3.54 8.52
C SER A 44 12.42 -2.64 7.27
N GLN A 45 12.27 -1.33 7.46
CA GLN A 45 12.41 -0.36 6.36
C GLN A 45 13.81 -0.38 5.74
N THR A 46 14.84 -0.69 6.54
CA THR A 46 16.23 -0.82 6.07
C THR A 46 16.37 -2.04 5.16
N GLU A 47 15.84 -3.19 5.58
CA GLU A 47 15.93 -4.43 4.80
C GLU A 47 15.21 -4.31 3.45
N LEU A 48 14.00 -3.74 3.43
CA LEU A 48 13.31 -3.51 2.15
C LEU A 48 14.09 -2.54 1.25
N ALA A 49 14.67 -1.49 1.84
CA ALA A 49 15.47 -0.54 1.08
C ALA A 49 16.71 -1.22 0.46
N GLU A 50 17.40 -2.08 1.21
CA GLU A 50 18.54 -2.86 0.71
C GLU A 50 18.13 -3.79 -0.44
N LYS A 51 16.98 -4.45 -0.34
CA LYS A 51 16.46 -5.33 -1.41
C LYS A 51 16.14 -4.58 -2.70
N LEU A 52 15.66 -3.34 -2.59
CA LEU A 52 15.30 -2.49 -3.73
C LEU A 52 16.42 -1.53 -4.14
N ASN A 53 17.62 -1.63 -3.55
CA ASN A 53 18.73 -0.70 -3.79
C ASN A 53 18.35 0.79 -3.58
N LEU A 54 17.58 1.05 -2.53
CA LEU A 54 17.10 2.37 -2.12
C LEU A 54 17.72 2.80 -0.79
N ALA A 55 17.63 4.10 -0.50
CA ALA A 55 17.88 4.60 0.84
C ALA A 55 16.71 4.24 1.77
N ARG A 56 16.99 3.86 3.03
CA ARG A 56 15.97 3.64 4.08
C ARG A 56 14.98 4.81 4.21
N SER A 57 15.45 6.04 4.04
CA SER A 57 14.62 7.25 4.06
C SER A 57 13.58 7.27 2.94
N ALA A 58 13.87 6.70 1.76
CA ALA A 58 12.91 6.59 0.66
C ALA A 58 11.71 5.73 1.08
N ILE A 59 11.95 4.53 1.62
CA ILE A 59 10.90 3.64 2.15
C ILE A 59 10.10 4.35 3.24
N SER A 60 10.79 5.03 4.18
CA SER A 60 10.11 5.80 5.22
C SER A 60 9.22 6.91 4.64
N HIS A 61 9.66 7.61 3.60
CA HIS A 61 8.87 8.67 2.95
C HIS A 61 7.67 8.10 2.19
N TYR A 62 7.82 6.95 1.54
CA TYR A 62 6.73 6.27 0.85
C TYR A 62 5.66 5.80 1.84
N GLU A 63 6.05 5.16 2.94
CA GLU A 63 5.09 4.66 3.94
C GLU A 63 4.38 5.75 4.74
N SER A 64 4.99 6.94 4.83
CA SER A 64 4.41 8.11 5.51
C SER A 64 3.66 9.07 4.57
N GLY A 65 3.70 8.82 3.26
CA GLY A 65 3.09 9.71 2.26
C GLY A 65 3.82 11.04 2.04
N VAL A 66 5.03 11.20 2.58
CA VAL A 66 5.89 12.38 2.34
C VAL A 66 6.32 12.46 0.88
N ARG A 67 6.50 11.30 0.23
CA ARG A 67 6.86 11.20 -1.18
C ARG A 67 6.10 10.05 -1.82
N THR A 68 5.74 10.21 -3.09
CA THR A 68 5.20 9.12 -3.92
C THR A 68 6.35 8.39 -4.62
N PRO A 69 6.36 7.03 -4.66
CA PRO A 69 7.30 6.29 -5.49
C PRO A 69 7.12 6.63 -6.98
N SER A 70 8.19 6.56 -7.78
CA SER A 70 8.05 6.64 -9.24
C SER A 70 7.45 5.34 -9.78
N ILE A 71 6.98 5.37 -11.03
CA ILE A 71 6.44 4.17 -11.69
C ILE A 71 7.46 3.03 -11.69
N ASP A 72 8.74 3.31 -11.96
CA ASP A 72 9.80 2.30 -11.94
C ASP A 72 9.92 1.62 -10.56
N ILE A 73 9.86 2.40 -9.48
CA ILE A 73 9.89 1.84 -8.11
C ILE A 73 8.63 1.02 -7.81
N LEU A 74 7.48 1.41 -8.33
CA LEU A 74 6.26 0.63 -8.17
C LEU A 74 6.34 -0.72 -8.89
N ILE A 75 6.94 -0.75 -10.07
CA ILE A 75 7.20 -1.98 -10.81
C ILE A 75 8.19 -2.86 -10.04
N GLU A 76 9.32 -2.30 -9.59
CA GLU A 76 10.31 -3.05 -8.79
C GLU A 76 9.72 -3.61 -7.49
N MET A 77 8.87 -2.84 -6.80
CA MET A 77 8.16 -3.32 -5.61
C MET A 77 7.17 -4.43 -5.95
N ALA A 78 6.40 -4.27 -7.02
CA ALA A 78 5.43 -5.28 -7.46
C ALA A 78 6.13 -6.60 -7.81
N ASP A 79 7.22 -6.54 -8.58
CA ASP A 79 8.05 -7.70 -8.91
C ASP A 79 8.65 -8.35 -7.66
N PHE A 80 9.18 -7.54 -6.73
CA PHE A 80 9.78 -8.04 -5.48
C PHE A 80 8.78 -8.77 -4.57
N PHE A 81 7.55 -8.26 -4.48
CA PHE A 81 6.49 -8.86 -3.68
C PHE A 81 5.67 -9.92 -4.43
N GLU A 82 6.00 -10.20 -5.69
CA GLU A 82 5.28 -11.13 -6.57
C GLU A 82 3.78 -10.80 -6.69
N ILE A 83 3.48 -9.50 -6.83
CA ILE A 83 2.12 -8.97 -7.05
C ILE A 83 2.09 -8.10 -8.31
N THR A 84 0.91 -7.70 -8.74
CA THR A 84 0.74 -6.68 -9.76
C THR A 84 0.87 -5.28 -9.18
N VAL A 85 1.25 -4.31 -10.03
CA VAL A 85 1.25 -2.88 -9.64
C VAL A 85 -0.16 -2.41 -9.25
N ASP A 86 -1.20 -2.99 -9.86
CA ASP A 86 -2.59 -2.70 -9.55
C ASP A 86 -2.94 -3.09 -8.11
N GLU A 87 -2.55 -4.30 -7.69
CA GLU A 87 -2.66 -4.74 -6.31
C GLU A 87 -1.88 -3.80 -5.37
N LEU A 88 -0.66 -3.39 -5.71
CA LEU A 88 0.10 -2.46 -4.87
C LEU A 88 -0.62 -1.11 -4.63
N ILE A 89 -1.41 -0.63 -5.59
CA ILE A 89 -2.05 0.70 -5.54
C ILE A 89 -3.49 0.65 -4.96
N ARG A 90 -4.21 -0.45 -5.13
CA ARG A 90 -5.63 -0.62 -4.76
C ARG A 90 -5.85 -1.16 -3.35
#